data_AF-A0A9E3QJ11-F1
#
_entry.id   AF-A0A9E3QJ11-F1
#
_cell.length_a   1.000
_cell.length_b   1.000
_cell.length_c   1.000
_cell.angle_alpha   90.00
_cell.angle_beta   90.00
_cell.angle_gamma   90.00
#
_symmetry.space_group_name_H-M   'P 1'
#
loop_
_entity.id
_entity.type
_entity.pdbx_description
1 polymer ?
#
loop_
_entity_poly.entity_id
_entity_poly.type
_entity_poly.pdbx_seq_one_letter_code
_entity_poly.pdbx_strand_id
1 'polypeptide(L)'
;DTVIVWIETHFLVFDREGQIVGADAAGGLPPRPVISARDVADCLGELATYGCRVLVLLDGVHEYKNAPKGWDSRIDEWARDLYRRNVIAFLASVQGPSRRLPPEGHGAFALAVLKSRDVRSQTRLMARPSDPATLDEFRDVVEQSVPRLTGLQQIARCYIPGTIHPRTAIFEPPNPSRDAPRLGQHEPSRPLQGPASTSEASRGTSTSGNETSMP
;
A
#
# COMPACT_ATOMS: atom_id res chain seq x y z
N ASP A 1 13.22 9.97 -8.80
CA ASP A 1 12.07 10.90 -8.71
C ASP A 1 10.79 10.18 -8.28
N THR A 2 9.76 10.97 -7.95
CA THR A 2 8.40 10.47 -7.72
C THR A 2 7.48 11.03 -8.79
N VAL A 3 6.75 10.14 -9.47
CA VAL A 3 5.77 10.47 -10.49
C VAL A 3 4.40 10.13 -9.95
N ILE A 4 3.51 11.12 -9.91
CA ILE A 4 2.14 10.96 -9.42
C ILE A 4 1.20 11.32 -10.56
N VAL A 5 0.33 10.38 -10.92
CA VAL A 5 -0.67 10.57 -11.98
C VAL A 5 -2.06 10.43 -11.40
N TRP A 6 -2.91 11.43 -11.62
CA TRP A 6 -4.33 11.37 -11.29
C TRP A 6 -5.14 11.21 -12.57
N ILE A 7 -5.99 10.19 -12.63
CA ILE A 7 -6.85 9.92 -13.77
C ILE A 7 -8.29 9.86 -13.28
N GLU A 8 -9.09 10.86 -13.68
CA GLU A 8 -10.56 10.84 -13.55
C GLU A 8 -11.13 10.69 -14.97
N THR A 9 -11.78 9.57 -15.25
CA THR A 9 -12.26 9.20 -16.59
C THR A 9 -13.35 8.15 -16.50
N HIS A 10 -14.05 7.85 -17.59
CA HIS A 10 -14.77 6.58 -17.70
C HIS A 10 -13.79 5.50 -18.16
N PHE A 11 -13.59 4.49 -17.32
CA PHE A 11 -12.88 3.27 -17.70
C PHE A 11 -13.89 2.24 -18.20
N LEU A 12 -13.72 1.79 -19.44
CA LEU A 12 -14.61 0.84 -20.10
C LEU A 12 -13.81 -0.36 -20.60
N VAL A 13 -14.40 -1.55 -20.54
CA VAL A 13 -13.84 -2.74 -21.19
C VAL A 13 -14.65 -3.07 -22.43
N PHE A 14 -14.04 -2.93 -23.59
CA PHE A 14 -14.59 -3.37 -24.88
C PHE A 14 -13.44 -3.82 -25.79
N ASP A 15 -13.75 -4.58 -26.84
CA ASP A 15 -12.75 -5.22 -27.70
C ASP A 15 -11.75 -6.11 -26.92
N ARG A 16 -12.16 -6.61 -25.74
CA ARG A 16 -11.36 -7.38 -24.77
C ARG A 16 -10.20 -6.60 -24.13
N GLU A 17 -10.23 -5.27 -24.21
CA GLU A 17 -9.20 -4.41 -23.64
C GLU A 17 -9.81 -3.33 -22.74
N GLY A 18 -9.04 -2.91 -21.74
CA GLY A 18 -9.38 -1.75 -20.91
C GLY A 18 -9.08 -0.45 -21.65
N GLN A 19 -10.04 0.47 -21.66
CA GLN A 19 -9.98 1.71 -22.41
C GLN A 19 -10.34 2.89 -21.51
N ILE A 20 -9.54 3.96 -21.59
CA ILE A 20 -9.73 5.24 -20.91
C ILE A 20 -10.43 6.17 -21.90
N VAL A 21 -11.62 6.64 -21.56
CA VAL A 21 -12.41 7.50 -22.45
C VAL A 21 -11.93 8.94 -22.39
N GLY A 22 -11.66 9.53 -23.57
CA GLY A 22 -11.31 10.94 -23.70
C GLY A 22 -12.48 11.86 -23.38
N ALA A 23 -12.20 13.07 -22.87
CA ALA A 23 -13.25 14.06 -22.62
C ALA A 23 -13.91 14.58 -23.92
N ASP A 24 -13.19 14.49 -25.03
CA ASP A 24 -13.61 14.79 -26.39
C ASP A 24 -14.31 13.61 -27.08
N ALA A 25 -14.57 12.52 -26.35
CA ALA A 25 -15.26 11.37 -26.90
C ALA A 25 -16.66 11.74 -27.40
N ALA A 26 -16.86 11.59 -28.71
CA ALA A 26 -18.15 11.82 -29.34
C ALA A 26 -19.15 10.73 -28.92
N GLY A 27 -20.44 11.08 -28.97
CA GLY A 27 -21.53 10.13 -28.73
C GLY A 27 -21.44 8.94 -29.70
N GLY A 28 -21.44 7.72 -29.15
CA GLY A 28 -21.28 6.48 -29.90
C GLY A 28 -21.15 5.27 -28.97
N LEU A 29 -21.31 4.08 -29.53
CA LEU A 29 -21.15 2.80 -28.82
C LEU A 29 -20.17 1.92 -29.62
N PRO A 30 -18.87 1.82 -29.23
CA PRO A 30 -18.22 2.46 -28.09
C PRO A 30 -17.91 3.96 -28.28
N PRO A 31 -17.78 4.75 -27.19
CA PRO A 31 -17.33 6.13 -27.27
C PRO A 31 -15.88 6.19 -27.80
N ARG A 32 -15.57 7.20 -28.61
CA ARG A 32 -14.23 7.45 -29.18
C ARG A 32 -13.98 8.96 -29.27
N PRO A 33 -12.74 9.46 -29.06
CA PRO A 33 -11.51 8.67 -28.90
C PRO A 33 -11.34 8.06 -27.50
N VAL A 34 -10.46 7.06 -27.44
CA VAL A 34 -10.06 6.35 -26.22
C VAL A 34 -8.56 6.12 -26.23
N ILE A 35 -7.99 5.93 -25.04
CA ILE A 35 -6.60 5.54 -24.83
C ILE A 35 -6.58 4.13 -24.26
N SER A 36 -5.71 3.28 -24.81
CA SER A 36 -5.45 1.94 -24.28
C SER A 36 -4.92 2.04 -22.85
N ALA A 37 -5.59 1.37 -21.92
CA ALA A 37 -5.14 1.27 -20.54
C ALA A 37 -3.78 0.54 -20.43
N ARG A 38 -3.54 -0.39 -21.36
CA ARG A 38 -2.26 -1.11 -21.47
C ARG A 38 -1.13 -0.16 -21.84
N ASP A 39 -1.34 0.73 -22.80
CA ASP A 39 -0.30 1.68 -23.25
C ASP A 39 0.08 2.63 -22.11
N VAL A 40 -0.91 3.06 -21.32
CA VAL A 40 -0.66 3.84 -20.10
C VAL A 40 0.14 3.02 -19.08
N ALA A 41 -0.23 1.75 -18.86
CA ALA A 41 0.49 0.88 -17.93
C ALA A 41 1.94 0.60 -18.40
N ASP A 42 2.16 0.40 -19.69
CA ASP A 42 3.49 0.25 -20.31
C ASP A 42 4.35 1.49 -20.01
N CYS A 43 3.84 2.69 -20.33
CA CYS A 43 4.55 3.95 -20.10
C CYS A 43 4.88 4.19 -18.61
N LEU A 44 3.92 3.94 -17.70
CA LEU A 44 4.16 4.07 -16.27
C LEU A 44 5.16 3.03 -15.73
N GLY A 45 5.13 1.82 -16.28
CA GLY A 45 6.08 0.76 -15.95
C GLY A 45 7.51 1.06 -16.41
N GLU A 46 7.67 1.70 -17.56
CA GLU A 46 8.98 2.19 -18.03
C GLU A 46 9.56 3.20 -17.04
N LEU A 47 8.77 4.18 -16.58
CA LEU A 47 9.21 5.13 -15.56
C LEU A 47 9.64 4.42 -14.26
N ALA A 48 8.90 3.41 -13.83
CA ALA A 48 9.27 2.60 -12.66
C ALA A 48 10.59 1.83 -12.89
N THR A 49 10.82 1.34 -14.11
CA THR A 49 12.06 0.66 -14.50
C THR A 49 13.27 1.61 -14.48
N TYR A 50 13.08 2.88 -14.81
CA TYR A 50 14.10 3.93 -14.65
C TYR A 50 14.39 4.31 -13.18
N GLY A 51 13.72 3.69 -12.22
CA GLY A 51 13.93 3.92 -10.79
C GLY A 51 13.05 5.01 -10.20
N CYS A 52 12.03 5.48 -10.92
CA CYS A 52 11.02 6.38 -10.34
C CYS A 52 10.06 5.62 -9.42
N ARG A 53 9.60 6.29 -8.36
CA ARG A 53 8.40 5.84 -7.65
C ARG A 53 7.18 6.31 -8.42
N VAL A 54 6.41 5.38 -8.96
CA VAL A 54 5.22 5.72 -9.74
C VAL A 54 3.97 5.40 -8.95
N LEU A 55 3.15 6.42 -8.75
CA LEU A 55 1.86 6.37 -8.08
C LEU A 55 0.78 6.78 -9.07
N VAL A 56 -0.26 5.97 -9.21
CA VAL A 56 -1.46 6.32 -9.99
C VAL A 56 -2.69 6.28 -9.10
N LEU A 57 -3.49 7.36 -9.16
CA LEU A 57 -4.78 7.48 -8.50
C LEU A 57 -5.86 7.46 -9.58
N LEU A 58 -6.68 6.41 -9.57
CA LEU A 58 -7.61 6.06 -10.64
C LEU A 58 -9.06 6.19 -10.16
N ASP A 59 -9.74 7.21 -10.66
CA ASP A 59 -11.18 7.40 -10.51
C ASP A 59 -11.88 7.10 -11.85
N GLY A 60 -12.01 5.80 -12.14
CA GLY A 60 -12.43 5.28 -13.44
C GLY A 60 -13.86 4.73 -13.52
N VAL A 61 -14.47 4.38 -12.38
CA VAL A 61 -15.72 3.61 -12.35
C VAL A 61 -16.89 4.56 -12.17
N HIS A 62 -17.53 4.98 -13.27
CA HIS A 62 -18.67 5.90 -13.22
C HIS A 62 -19.92 5.28 -13.86
N GLU A 63 -21.10 5.66 -13.39
CA GLU A 63 -22.36 5.21 -13.99
C GLU A 63 -22.49 5.73 -15.43
N TYR A 64 -22.42 4.82 -16.40
CA TYR A 64 -22.67 5.16 -17.79
C TYR A 64 -24.10 4.73 -18.16
N LYS A 65 -25.02 5.71 -18.20
CA LYS A 65 -26.49 5.53 -18.25
C LYS A 65 -27.01 4.57 -19.34
N ASN A 66 -26.23 4.29 -20.38
CA ASN A 66 -26.61 3.40 -21.48
C ASN A 66 -25.49 2.40 -21.84
N ALA A 67 -24.66 1.99 -20.89
CA ALA A 67 -23.61 1.00 -21.15
C ALA A 67 -24.25 -0.31 -21.64
N PRO A 68 -23.81 -0.86 -22.80
CA PRO A 68 -24.18 -2.19 -23.22
C PRO A 68 -23.90 -3.21 -22.12
N LYS A 69 -24.79 -4.20 -21.97
CA LYS A 69 -24.57 -5.33 -21.06
C LYS A 69 -23.25 -6.01 -21.46
N GLY A 70 -22.31 -6.10 -20.52
CA GLY A 70 -20.98 -6.68 -20.74
C GLY A 70 -19.84 -5.67 -20.80
N TRP A 71 -20.12 -4.36 -20.82
CA TRP A 71 -19.13 -3.36 -20.43
C TRP A 71 -18.99 -3.42 -18.91
N ASP A 72 -18.02 -4.23 -18.49
CA ASP A 72 -17.66 -4.39 -17.08
C ASP A 72 -16.53 -3.42 -16.74
N SER A 73 -16.55 -2.89 -15.52
CA SER A 73 -15.42 -2.12 -14.99
C SER A 73 -14.43 -3.10 -14.35
N ARG A 74 -13.72 -3.90 -15.17
CA ARG A 74 -12.60 -4.75 -14.71
C ARG A 74 -11.34 -3.92 -14.43
N ILE A 75 -11.54 -2.80 -13.73
CA ILE A 75 -10.49 -1.85 -13.38
C ILE A 75 -9.48 -2.49 -12.42
N ASP A 76 -9.90 -3.51 -11.66
CA ASP A 76 -9.05 -4.32 -10.80
C ASP A 76 -8.03 -5.14 -11.61
N GLU A 77 -8.36 -5.57 -12.82
CA GLU A 77 -7.39 -6.21 -13.72
C GLU A 77 -6.34 -5.24 -14.25
N TRP A 78 -6.75 -4.03 -14.58
CA TRP A 78 -5.80 -3.00 -14.96
C TRP A 78 -4.89 -2.64 -13.78
N ALA A 79 -5.43 -2.54 -12.56
CA ALA A 79 -4.63 -2.36 -11.35
C ALA A 79 -3.66 -3.51 -11.09
N ARG A 80 -4.06 -4.76 -11.37
CA ARG A 80 -3.13 -5.92 -11.33
C ARG A 80 -2.03 -5.82 -12.38
N ASP A 81 -2.32 -5.29 -13.57
CA ASP A 81 -1.28 -5.05 -14.59
C ASP A 81 -0.28 -3.98 -14.15
N LEU A 82 -0.78 -2.85 -13.63
CA LEU A 82 0.05 -1.79 -13.02
C LEU A 82 0.92 -2.32 -11.88
N TYR A 83 0.36 -3.15 -11.00
CA TYR A 83 1.09 -3.81 -9.91
C TYR A 83 2.28 -4.63 -10.42
N ARG A 84 2.08 -5.44 -11.48
CA ARG A 84 3.15 -6.28 -12.06
C ARG A 84 4.28 -5.43 -12.66
N ARG A 85 3.98 -4.19 -13.02
CA ARG A 85 4.91 -3.22 -13.61
C ARG A 85 5.53 -2.30 -12.55
N ASN A 86 5.44 -2.67 -11.28
CA ASN A 86 6.00 -1.93 -10.16
C ASN A 86 5.38 -0.53 -9.97
N VAL A 87 4.13 -0.33 -10.38
CA VAL A 87 3.36 0.91 -10.17
C VAL A 87 2.42 0.74 -8.97
N ILE A 88 2.40 1.73 -8.08
CA ILE A 88 1.44 1.79 -6.97
C ILE A 88 0.11 2.30 -7.53
N ALA A 89 -0.97 1.53 -7.37
CA ALA A 89 -2.28 1.90 -7.91
C ALA A 89 -3.32 2.07 -6.80
N PHE A 90 -3.93 3.25 -6.73
CA PHE A 90 -5.08 3.52 -5.89
C PHE A 90 -6.32 3.60 -6.76
N LEU A 91 -7.27 2.70 -6.53
CA LEU A 91 -8.57 2.71 -7.18
C LEU A 91 -9.58 3.42 -6.29
N ALA A 92 -10.30 4.38 -6.89
CA ALA A 92 -11.43 5.03 -6.27
C ALA A 92 -12.53 4.03 -5.91
N SER A 93 -12.72 3.01 -6.74
CA SER A 93 -13.71 1.98 -6.51
C SER A 93 -13.31 0.62 -7.10
N VAL A 94 -13.45 -0.43 -6.30
CA VAL A 94 -13.53 -1.83 -6.73
C VAL A 94 -14.94 -2.42 -6.58
N GLN A 95 -15.86 -1.64 -6.01
CA GLN A 95 -17.25 -2.03 -5.81
C GLN A 95 -18.14 -0.79 -5.85
N GLY A 96 -19.10 -0.78 -6.78
CA GLY A 96 -20.00 0.33 -7.02
C GLY A 96 -19.35 1.49 -7.79
N PRO A 97 -20.16 2.43 -8.32
CA PRO A 97 -19.63 3.60 -9.01
C PRO A 97 -19.06 4.62 -8.03
N SER A 98 -18.08 5.37 -8.51
CA SER A 98 -17.56 6.56 -7.85
C SER A 98 -18.67 7.58 -7.63
N ARG A 99 -18.73 8.12 -6.41
CA ARG A 99 -19.77 9.07 -5.98
C ARG A 99 -19.20 10.47 -5.85
N ARG A 100 -19.95 11.46 -6.35
CA ARG A 100 -19.78 12.86 -5.94
C ARG A 100 -20.51 13.10 -4.63
N LEU A 101 -19.89 13.87 -3.74
CA LEU A 101 -20.48 14.29 -2.48
C LEU A 101 -20.94 15.75 -2.65
N PRO A 102 -22.27 16.00 -2.73
CA PRO A 102 -22.79 17.33 -3.06
C PRO A 102 -22.39 18.45 -2.08
N PRO A 103 -22.36 18.24 -0.75
CA PRO A 103 -21.99 19.30 0.19
C PRO A 103 -20.53 19.78 0.06
N GLU A 104 -19.62 18.91 -0.36
CA GLU A 104 -18.19 19.17 -0.37
C GLU A 104 -17.63 19.52 -1.76
N GLY A 105 -18.43 19.38 -2.83
CA GLY A 105 -18.00 19.69 -4.20
C GLY A 105 -16.96 18.72 -4.79
N HIS A 106 -16.61 17.66 -4.06
CA HIS A 106 -15.59 16.68 -4.44
C HIS A 106 -16.16 15.27 -4.63
N GLY A 107 -15.48 14.46 -5.44
CA GLY A 107 -15.67 13.00 -5.41
C GLY A 107 -15.23 12.42 -4.07
N ALA A 108 -15.87 11.34 -3.61
CA ALA A 108 -15.55 10.73 -2.32
C ALA A 108 -14.08 10.30 -2.23
N PHE A 109 -13.52 9.79 -3.33
CA PHE A 109 -12.11 9.41 -3.41
C PHE A 109 -11.16 10.62 -3.34
N ALA A 110 -11.42 11.67 -4.12
CA ALA A 110 -10.67 12.92 -4.05
C ALA A 110 -10.70 13.54 -2.63
N LEU A 111 -11.87 13.55 -1.99
CA LEU A 111 -12.01 14.05 -0.62
C LEU A 111 -11.24 13.19 0.38
N ALA A 112 -11.24 11.86 0.23
CA ALA A 112 -10.45 10.96 1.07
C ALA A 112 -8.94 11.23 0.92
N VAL A 113 -8.46 11.44 -0.30
CA VAL A 113 -7.05 11.81 -0.57
C VAL A 113 -6.71 13.16 0.06
N LEU A 114 -7.59 14.16 -0.02
CA LEU A 114 -7.37 15.44 0.65
C LEU A 114 -7.31 15.29 2.18
N LYS A 115 -8.25 14.54 2.77
CA LYS A 115 -8.29 14.27 4.23
C LYS A 115 -7.05 13.52 4.74
N SER A 116 -6.40 12.73 3.89
CA SER A 116 -5.15 12.03 4.27
C SER A 116 -4.00 12.97 4.63
N ARG A 117 -4.07 14.24 4.19
CA ARG A 117 -3.08 15.26 4.55
C ARG A 117 -3.15 15.62 6.03
N ASP A 118 -4.35 15.64 6.61
CA ASP A 118 -4.60 16.10 7.98
C ASP A 118 -4.31 15.02 9.04
N VAL A 119 -4.45 13.75 8.67
CA VAL A 119 -4.27 12.60 9.57
C VAL A 119 -2.81 12.41 10.01
N ARG A 120 -1.85 13.03 9.32
CA ARG A 120 -0.44 13.12 9.74
C ARG A 120 -0.26 13.56 11.20
N SER A 121 -1.25 14.27 11.75
CA SER A 121 -1.22 14.85 13.09
C SER A 121 -1.81 13.96 14.19
N GLN A 122 -2.54 12.88 13.87
CA GLN A 122 -3.42 12.21 14.84
C GLN A 122 -3.06 10.76 15.17
N THR A 123 -2.43 10.01 14.27
CA THR A 123 -2.33 8.53 14.42
C THR A 123 -1.01 8.04 15.01
N ARG A 124 0.03 8.87 15.06
CA ARG A 124 1.36 8.45 15.52
C ARG A 124 1.66 8.97 16.92
N LEU A 125 1.57 8.11 17.94
CA LEU A 125 1.94 8.42 19.34
C LEU A 125 3.41 8.84 19.53
N MET A 126 4.30 8.52 18.58
CA MET A 126 5.76 8.69 18.69
C MET A 126 6.41 9.40 17.49
N ALA A 127 5.62 9.89 16.53
CA ALA A 127 6.21 10.53 15.36
C ALA A 127 6.20 12.03 15.47
N ARG A 128 7.18 12.62 14.79
CA ARG A 128 7.31 14.06 14.73
C ARG A 128 6.33 14.57 13.68
N PRO A 129 5.73 15.76 13.89
CA PRO A 129 4.92 16.43 12.87
C PRO A 129 5.66 16.62 11.53
N SER A 130 7.00 16.58 11.54
CA SER A 130 7.87 16.67 10.37
C SER A 130 8.10 15.35 9.62
N ASP A 131 7.68 14.21 10.17
CA ASP A 131 7.94 12.93 9.54
C ASP A 131 7.07 12.77 8.27
N PRO A 132 7.63 12.27 7.15
CA PRO A 132 6.86 12.09 5.94
C PRO A 132 5.75 11.05 6.14
N ALA A 133 4.61 11.28 5.49
CA ALA A 133 3.52 10.31 5.44
C ALA A 133 4.00 9.04 4.74
N THR A 134 3.73 7.90 5.36
CA THR A 134 4.07 6.61 4.78
C THR A 134 2.98 6.13 3.85
N LEU A 135 3.33 5.21 2.96
CA LEU A 135 2.42 4.61 1.99
C LEU A 135 1.29 3.83 2.68
N ASP A 136 1.57 3.07 3.74
CA ASP A 136 0.55 2.37 4.53
C ASP A 136 -0.45 3.31 5.19
N GLU A 137 0.01 4.41 5.78
CA GLU A 137 -0.89 5.40 6.39
C GLU A 137 -1.80 6.07 5.37
N PHE A 138 -1.22 6.49 4.25
CA PHE A 138 -2.01 7.08 3.18
C PHE A 138 -3.03 6.08 2.63
N ARG A 139 -2.63 4.81 2.43
CA ARG A 139 -3.54 3.72 2.07
C ARG A 139 -4.67 3.57 3.06
N ASP A 140 -4.35 3.39 4.34
CA ASP A 140 -5.33 3.06 5.36
C ASP A 140 -6.35 4.20 5.51
N VAL A 141 -5.92 5.46 5.44
CA VAL A 141 -6.83 6.61 5.48
C VAL A 141 -7.76 6.64 4.26
N VAL A 142 -7.23 6.42 3.06
CA VAL A 142 -8.02 6.45 1.83
C VAL A 142 -9.03 5.29 1.80
N GLU A 143 -8.56 4.05 2.05
CA GLU A 143 -9.41 2.85 2.06
C GLU A 143 -10.47 2.87 3.16
N GLN A 144 -10.24 3.52 4.30
CA GLN A 144 -11.26 3.67 5.35
C GLN A 144 -12.21 4.83 5.08
N SER A 145 -11.73 5.92 4.47
CA SER A 145 -12.53 7.13 4.32
C SER A 145 -13.56 7.02 3.22
N VAL A 146 -13.22 6.46 2.06
CA VAL A 146 -14.16 6.31 0.94
C VAL A 146 -15.43 5.53 1.30
N PRO A 147 -15.35 4.30 1.87
CA PRO A 147 -16.55 3.57 2.29
C PRO A 147 -17.34 4.32 3.35
N ARG A 148 -16.67 4.98 4.31
CA ARG A 148 -17.34 5.78 5.33
C ARG A 148 -18.10 6.97 4.75
N LEU A 149 -17.50 7.68 3.79
CA LEU A 149 -18.12 8.83 3.13
C LEU A 149 -19.31 8.46 2.23
N THR A 150 -19.34 7.23 1.74
CA THR A 150 -20.34 6.76 0.77
C THR A 150 -21.35 5.78 1.37
N GLY A 151 -21.30 5.52 2.68
CA GLY A 151 -22.17 4.54 3.32
C GLY A 151 -21.97 3.13 2.74
N LEU A 152 -20.72 2.74 2.49
CA LEU A 152 -20.28 1.46 1.92
C LEU A 152 -20.68 1.22 0.45
N GLN A 153 -21.20 2.23 -0.25
CA GLN A 153 -21.57 2.10 -1.67
C GLN A 153 -20.37 2.14 -2.62
N GLN A 154 -19.25 2.69 -2.17
CA GLN A 154 -17.99 2.77 -2.90
C GLN A 154 -16.87 2.22 -2.03
N ILE A 155 -16.11 1.25 -2.53
CA ILE A 155 -14.96 0.67 -1.80
C ILE A 155 -13.67 1.01 -2.55
N ALA A 156 -12.83 1.85 -1.96
CA ALA A 156 -11.50 2.13 -2.50
C ALA A 156 -10.52 1.00 -2.20
N ARG A 157 -9.49 0.85 -3.05
CA ARG A 157 -8.46 -0.17 -2.88
C ARG A 157 -7.11 0.30 -3.37
N CYS A 158 -6.05 -0.06 -2.66
CA CYS A 158 -4.66 0.16 -3.05
C CYS A 158 -3.96 -1.15 -3.40
N TYR A 159 -3.16 -1.13 -4.46
CA TYR A 159 -2.28 -2.19 -4.88
C TYR A 159 -0.84 -1.68 -4.78
N ILE A 160 -0.06 -2.28 -3.88
CA ILE A 160 1.33 -1.92 -3.61
C ILE A 160 2.22 -3.10 -4.05
N PRO A 161 3.07 -2.93 -5.08
CA PRO A 161 4.05 -3.95 -5.49
C PRO A 161 4.88 -4.47 -4.31
N GLY A 162 5.15 -5.78 -4.27
CA GLY A 162 5.90 -6.41 -3.16
C GLY A 162 7.34 -5.90 -3.00
N THR A 163 7.86 -5.25 -4.05
CA THR A 163 9.15 -4.56 -4.12
C THR A 163 9.17 -3.22 -3.40
N ILE A 164 8.02 -2.65 -3.02
CA ILE A 164 7.90 -1.34 -2.36
C ILE A 164 7.51 -1.54 -0.90
N HIS A 165 8.36 -1.07 0.02
CA HIS A 165 8.11 -1.24 1.45
C HIS A 165 6.95 -0.33 1.91
N PRO A 166 5.97 -0.84 2.70
CA PRO A 166 4.80 -0.04 3.12
C PRO A 166 5.11 1.21 3.94
N ARG A 167 6.20 1.18 4.72
CA ARG A 167 6.68 2.34 5.51
C ARG A 167 7.49 3.37 4.71
N THR A 168 7.54 3.24 3.39
CA THR A 168 8.22 4.21 2.55
C THR A 168 7.44 5.53 2.55
N ALA A 169 8.17 6.64 2.54
CA ALA A 169 7.57 7.96 2.37
C ALA A 169 6.92 8.06 0.98
N ILE A 170 5.59 8.16 0.92
CA ILE A 170 4.82 7.96 -0.32
C ILE A 170 5.09 9.03 -1.39
N PHE A 171 5.34 10.27 -0.96
CA PHE A 171 5.54 11.42 -1.86
C PHE A 171 7.00 11.80 -2.05
N GLU A 172 7.91 11.17 -1.32
CA GLU A 172 9.34 11.43 -1.42
C GLU A 172 9.97 10.54 -2.50
N PRO A 173 11.00 11.04 -3.20
CA PRO A 173 11.74 10.22 -4.16
C PRO A 173 12.34 8.98 -3.49
N PRO A 174 12.50 7.87 -4.22
CA PRO A 174 13.19 6.69 -3.72
C PRO A 174 14.54 7.04 -3.12
N ASN A 175 14.78 6.59 -1.89
CA ASN A 175 16.08 6.70 -1.25
C ASN A 175 16.57 5.29 -0.91
N PRO A 176 17.57 4.75 -1.63
CA PRO A 176 17.99 3.35 -1.47
C PRO A 176 18.45 3.03 -0.03
N SER A 177 18.99 4.00 0.70
CA SER A 177 19.41 3.82 2.10
C SER A 177 18.23 3.71 3.09
N ARG A 178 17.05 4.23 2.72
CA ARG A 178 15.82 4.19 3.54
C ARG A 178 14.84 3.10 3.10
N ASP A 179 14.81 2.84 1.79
CA ASP A 179 13.78 2.03 1.13
C ASP A 179 14.22 0.59 0.87
N ALA A 180 15.51 0.28 1.04
CA ALA A 180 15.98 -1.09 0.97
C ALA A 180 15.22 -1.96 1.99
N PRO A 181 14.64 -3.10 1.55
CA PRO A 181 14.20 -4.12 2.49
C PRO A 181 15.38 -4.43 3.40
N ARG A 182 15.20 -4.38 4.72
CA ARG A 182 16.23 -4.83 5.68
C ARG A 182 16.42 -6.34 5.49
N LEU A 183 17.18 -6.73 4.48
CA LEU A 183 17.69 -8.07 4.27
C LEU A 183 18.59 -8.36 5.46
N GLY A 184 18.08 -9.16 6.39
CA GLY A 184 18.84 -9.78 7.47
C GLY A 184 19.67 -8.80 8.29
N GLN A 185 19.09 -8.27 9.37
CA GLN A 185 19.87 -8.30 10.60
C GLN A 185 20.13 -9.78 10.89
N HIS A 186 21.25 -10.30 10.38
CA HIS A 186 21.92 -11.43 10.99
C HIS A 186 22.11 -11.00 12.44
N GLU A 187 21.31 -11.58 13.34
CA GLU A 187 21.75 -11.70 14.73
C GLU A 187 23.18 -12.25 14.66
N PRO A 188 24.19 -11.53 15.19
CA PRO A 188 25.47 -12.17 15.40
C PRO A 188 25.18 -13.33 16.34
N SER A 189 25.31 -14.55 15.82
CA SER A 189 25.14 -15.78 16.59
C SER A 189 25.92 -15.62 17.88
N ARG A 190 25.21 -15.54 19.00
CA ARG A 190 25.83 -15.59 20.32
C ARG A 190 26.77 -16.81 20.31
N PRO A 191 28.07 -16.65 20.62
CA PRO A 191 28.90 -17.82 20.82
C PRO A 191 28.28 -18.65 21.93
N LEU A 192 27.97 -19.90 21.62
CA LEU A 192 27.57 -20.92 22.58
C LEU A 192 28.60 -20.91 23.71
N GLN A 193 28.20 -20.42 24.89
CA GLN A 193 28.95 -20.65 26.11
C GLN A 193 28.96 -22.16 26.33
N GLY A 194 30.14 -22.77 26.16
CA GLY A 194 30.36 -24.17 26.47
C GLY A 194 30.08 -24.46 27.94
N PRO A 195 29.67 -25.69 28.28
CA PRO A 195 29.40 -26.05 29.66
C PRO A 195 30.69 -26.01 30.48
N ALA A 196 30.60 -25.38 31.65
CA ALA A 196 31.68 -25.34 32.63
C ALA A 196 32.03 -26.77 33.08
N SER A 197 33.30 -27.14 32.90
CA SER A 197 33.91 -28.34 33.43
C SER A 197 33.92 -28.30 34.95
N THR A 198 33.08 -29.10 35.62
CA THR A 198 33.23 -29.42 37.04
C THR A 198 34.13 -30.64 37.18
N SER A 199 35.37 -30.43 37.65
CA SER A 199 36.27 -31.50 38.08
C SER A 199 35.94 -31.93 39.50
N GLU A 200 35.64 -33.22 39.68
CA GLU A 200 35.68 -33.91 40.97
C GLU A 200 37.12 -34.02 41.50
N ALA A 201 37.31 -33.83 42.81
CA ALA A 201 38.39 -34.44 43.57
C ALA A 201 38.01 -34.61 45.05
N SER A 202 37.36 -35.76 45.30
CA SER A 202 37.51 -36.71 46.40
C SER A 202 38.41 -36.43 47.63
N ARG A 203 37.90 -36.96 48.77
CA ARG A 203 38.55 -37.63 49.93
C ARG A 203 38.82 -36.83 51.21
N GLY A 204 38.36 -37.40 52.33
CA GLY A 204 38.99 -37.22 53.64
C GLY A 204 38.09 -37.48 54.86
N THR A 205 37.89 -38.75 55.20
CA THR A 205 37.40 -39.26 56.51
C THR A 205 38.14 -38.66 57.71
N SER A 206 37.43 -38.43 58.84
CA SER A 206 37.90 -38.76 60.21
C SER A 206 36.80 -38.61 61.26
N THR A 207 36.62 -39.70 62.02
CA THR A 207 35.82 -39.92 63.21
C THR A 207 36.63 -39.61 64.48
N SER A 208 36.02 -38.98 65.51
CA SER A 208 36.22 -39.30 66.95
C SER A 208 35.53 -38.24 67.85
N GLY A 209 34.60 -38.64 68.71
CA GLY A 209 34.70 -38.50 70.18
C GLY A 209 34.17 -37.15 70.70
N ASN A 210 33.58 -36.97 71.88
CA ASN A 210 33.36 -37.85 73.02
C ASN A 210 32.25 -37.24 73.91
N GLU A 211 31.73 -38.06 74.81
CA GLU A 211 30.75 -37.85 75.89
C GLU A 211 30.94 -36.57 76.77
N THR A 212 29.86 -36.09 77.42
CA THR A 212 29.62 -36.22 78.89
C THR A 212 28.69 -35.11 79.45
N SER A 213 27.47 -35.53 79.82
CA SER A 213 26.73 -35.37 81.09
C SER A 213 26.87 -34.18 82.08
N MET A 214 25.72 -33.91 82.71
CA MET A 214 25.42 -33.45 84.09
C MET A 214 24.97 -31.98 84.28
N PRO A 215 24.24 -31.66 85.37
CA PRO A 215 23.31 -32.45 86.18
C PRO A 215 21.85 -31.94 86.12
#